data_AF-A0A815W052-F1
#
_entry.id   AF-A0A815W052-F1
#
_cell.length_a   1.000
_cell.length_b   1.000
_cell.length_c   1.000
_cell.angle_alpha   90.00
_cell.angle_beta   90.00
_cell.angle_gamma   90.00
#
_symmetry.space_group_name_H-M   'P 1'
#
loop_
_entity.id
_entity.type
_entity.pdbx_description
1 polymer ?
#
loop_
_entity_poly.entity_id
_entity_poly.type
_entity_poly.pdbx_seq_one_letter_code
_entity_poly.pdbx_strand_id
1 'polypeptide(L)'
;MKIIALNFKYFTIPWNVFDFIIVIASITGQVLEKMTITFLVNPTLLRVARIARIGRLLRLVKAAKGIRTLLFTLAASMPALLNIGLLLFIIMFVYSIFGMSFFAYVRKSAGVTDLFNFETFPNSMIILFQMCTTAGWSGVFQALTNDQPPDCDPALDLPSNKGDCGDSTIATPFLVSYVIITSFIMVNMYIAIILENFSQAQEDVQRGLTEDDYDMYYEKWQRFDPLGSQFIQYDQLSNFVDSLKPPLRIQKPNHSLLVAMNIPICEQDRVHYIDILDGLIKSFFSTCDISISSSEFHAPIDIKKDRPKDYRPITTTLRRQRELHLCRIGLKAFRTNVERRRHERKNRESML
;
A
#
# COMPACT_ATOMS: atom_id res chain seq x y z
N MET A 1 12.83 13.04 -23.06
CA MET A 1 12.22 14.26 -22.48
C MET A 1 12.09 14.20 -20.96
N LYS A 2 11.31 13.29 -20.34
CA LYS A 2 11.14 13.25 -18.87
C LYS A 2 12.45 13.03 -18.09
N ILE A 3 13.33 12.14 -18.57
CA ILE A 3 14.65 11.89 -17.96
C ILE A 3 15.53 13.16 -17.98
N ILE A 4 15.47 13.94 -19.07
CA ILE A 4 16.24 15.18 -19.24
C ILE A 4 15.70 16.29 -18.33
N ALA A 5 14.38 16.35 -18.12
CA ALA A 5 13.75 17.36 -17.28
C ALA A 5 13.88 17.07 -15.76
N LEU A 6 13.89 15.80 -15.35
CA LEU A 6 13.84 15.39 -13.95
C LEU A 6 15.17 14.84 -13.41
N ASN A 7 16.15 14.55 -14.28
CA ASN A 7 17.43 13.93 -13.93
C ASN A 7 17.24 12.70 -13.02
N PHE A 8 17.99 12.60 -11.92
CA PHE A 8 17.90 11.49 -10.97
C PHE A 8 16.55 11.40 -10.23
N LYS A 9 15.76 12.49 -10.15
CA LYS A 9 14.40 12.44 -9.59
C LYS A 9 13.41 11.66 -10.48
N TYR A 10 13.82 11.25 -11.68
CA TYR A 10 13.01 10.37 -12.50
C TYR A 10 12.87 8.97 -11.89
N PHE A 11 13.94 8.43 -11.30
CA PHE A 11 14.00 7.06 -10.77
C PHE A 11 13.39 6.90 -9.37
N THR A 12 13.06 7.99 -8.70
CA THR A 12 12.39 7.94 -7.39
C THR A 12 10.89 7.66 -7.51
N ILE A 13 10.29 7.88 -8.69
CA ILE A 13 8.86 7.69 -8.93
C ILE A 13 8.64 6.27 -9.49
N PRO A 14 7.98 5.35 -8.75
CA PRO A 14 7.83 3.93 -9.17
C PRO A 14 7.18 3.77 -10.55
N TRP A 15 6.17 4.61 -10.86
CA TRP A 15 5.50 4.61 -12.15
C TRP A 15 6.39 5.02 -13.32
N ASN A 16 7.41 5.84 -13.08
CA ASN A 16 8.37 6.22 -14.11
C ASN A 16 9.41 5.12 -14.32
N VAL A 17 9.84 4.45 -13.24
CA VAL A 17 10.72 3.27 -13.32
C VAL A 17 10.03 2.13 -14.08
N PHE A 18 8.77 1.83 -13.78
CA PHE A 18 7.98 0.83 -14.49
C PHE A 18 7.86 1.16 -15.99
N ASP A 19 7.57 2.43 -16.32
CA ASP A 19 7.49 2.88 -17.71
C ASP A 19 8.84 2.73 -18.43
N PHE A 20 9.94 3.07 -17.77
CA PHE A 20 11.29 2.90 -18.28
C PHE A 20 11.64 1.45 -18.58
N ILE A 21 11.28 0.52 -17.68
CA ILE A 21 11.46 -0.93 -17.89
C ILE A 21 10.68 -1.40 -19.12
N ILE A 22 9.42 -0.97 -19.28
CA ILE A 22 8.61 -1.31 -20.46
C ILE A 22 9.24 -0.77 -21.75
N VAL A 23 9.74 0.47 -21.74
CA VAL A 23 10.44 1.05 -22.90
C VAL A 23 11.66 0.22 -23.25
N ILE A 24 12.52 -0.09 -22.28
CA ILE A 24 13.73 -0.90 -22.51
C ILE A 24 13.36 -2.29 -23.03
N ALA A 25 12.44 -3.00 -22.38
CA ALA A 25 12.01 -4.32 -22.81
C ALA A 25 11.45 -4.31 -24.24
N SER A 26 10.70 -3.25 -24.60
CA SER A 26 10.17 -3.07 -25.96
C SER A 26 11.27 -2.81 -26.99
N ILE A 27 12.25 -1.96 -26.67
CA ILE A 27 13.40 -1.67 -27.54
C ILE A 27 14.24 -2.93 -27.72
N THR A 28 14.60 -3.60 -26.63
CA THR A 28 15.35 -4.86 -26.66
C THR A 28 14.63 -5.90 -27.51
N GLY A 29 13.30 -6.04 -27.36
CA GLY A 29 12.51 -6.96 -28.18
C GLY A 29 12.50 -6.61 -29.68
N GLN A 30 12.48 -5.33 -30.03
CA GLN A 30 12.57 -4.88 -31.43
C GLN A 30 13.96 -5.06 -32.03
N VAL A 31 15.01 -4.80 -31.24
CA VAL A 31 16.41 -5.03 -31.64
C VAL A 31 16.65 -6.52 -31.84
N LEU A 32 16.14 -7.38 -30.94
CA LEU A 32 16.21 -8.83 -31.09
C LEU A 32 15.55 -9.30 -32.38
N GLU A 33 14.34 -8.81 -32.69
CA GLU A 33 13.62 -9.16 -33.93
C GLU A 33 14.41 -8.78 -35.19
N LYS A 34 15.10 -7.62 -35.18
CA LYS A 34 15.96 -7.19 -36.29
C LYS A 34 17.27 -8.00 -36.40
N MET A 35 17.87 -8.37 -35.26
CA MET A 35 19.10 -9.19 -35.21
C MET A 35 18.88 -10.64 -35.67
N THR A 36 17.64 -11.13 -35.61
CA THR A 36 17.26 -12.47 -36.09
C THR A 36 17.51 -12.71 -37.58
N ILE A 37 17.62 -11.65 -38.38
CA ILE A 37 17.92 -11.77 -39.82
C ILE A 37 19.40 -12.17 -40.03
N THR A 38 20.27 -11.91 -39.04
CA THR A 38 21.72 -12.14 -39.14
C THR A 38 22.21 -13.31 -38.28
N PHE A 39 21.49 -13.68 -37.22
CA PHE A 39 21.82 -14.82 -36.34
C PHE A 39 20.61 -15.73 -36.14
N LEU A 40 20.81 -17.06 -36.13
CA LEU A 40 19.78 -18.07 -35.84
C LEU A 40 19.31 -17.99 -34.37
N VAL A 41 18.46 -17.02 -34.04
CA VAL A 41 17.86 -16.87 -32.71
C VAL A 41 16.63 -17.80 -32.58
N ASN A 42 16.48 -18.43 -31.41
CA ASN A 42 15.40 -19.40 -31.14
C ASN A 42 14.00 -18.75 -31.32
N PRO A 43 13.09 -19.34 -32.11
CA PRO A 43 11.76 -18.79 -32.38
C PRO A 43 10.88 -18.58 -31.13
N THR A 44 11.16 -19.24 -30.01
CA THR A 44 10.48 -18.99 -28.72
C THR A 44 10.79 -17.60 -28.16
N LEU A 45 12.03 -17.11 -28.28
CA LEU A 45 12.42 -15.77 -27.82
C LEU A 45 11.69 -14.67 -28.59
N LEU A 46 11.44 -14.88 -29.89
CA LEU A 46 10.65 -13.96 -30.71
C LEU A 46 9.19 -13.87 -30.26
N ARG A 47 8.59 -15.00 -29.85
CA ARG A 47 7.23 -15.02 -29.29
C ARG A 47 7.18 -14.22 -27.99
N VAL A 48 8.16 -14.39 -27.10
CA VAL A 48 8.28 -13.61 -25.86
C VAL A 48 8.48 -12.11 -26.14
N ALA A 49 9.33 -11.76 -27.10
CA ALA A 49 9.56 -10.37 -27.51
C ALA A 49 8.29 -9.70 -28.07
N ARG A 50 7.42 -10.45 -28.76
CA ARG A 50 6.10 -9.96 -29.19
C ARG A 50 5.16 -9.71 -28.00
N ILE A 51 5.16 -10.60 -27.00
CA ILE A 51 4.36 -10.44 -25.77
C ILE A 51 4.80 -9.19 -24.99
N ALA A 52 6.09 -8.88 -24.92
CA ALA A 52 6.60 -7.69 -24.24
C ALA A 52 5.96 -6.38 -24.76
N ARG A 53 5.56 -6.33 -26.04
CA ARG A 53 4.85 -5.16 -26.63
C ARG A 53 3.46 -4.96 -26.03
N ILE A 54 2.81 -6.00 -25.55
CA ILE A 54 1.51 -5.92 -24.87
C ILE A 54 1.67 -5.19 -23.53
N GLY A 55 2.85 -5.26 -22.90
CA GLY A 55 3.19 -4.53 -21.68
C GLY A 55 2.97 -3.01 -21.77
N ARG A 56 3.03 -2.41 -22.96
CA ARG A 56 2.72 -0.97 -23.13
C ARG A 56 1.25 -0.63 -22.81
N LEU A 57 0.34 -1.60 -22.91
CA LEU A 57 -1.07 -1.43 -22.51
C LEU A 57 -1.20 -1.26 -20.99
N LEU A 58 -0.25 -1.79 -20.20
CA LEU A 58 -0.22 -1.60 -18.75
C LEU A 58 -0.01 -0.13 -18.35
N ARG A 59 0.47 0.73 -19.27
CA ARG A 59 0.51 2.18 -19.05
C ARG A 59 -0.87 2.79 -18.84
N LEU A 60 -1.93 2.15 -19.35
CA LEU A 60 -3.32 2.60 -19.16
C LEU A 60 -3.75 2.51 -17.68
N VAL A 61 -3.15 1.59 -16.91
CA VAL A 61 -3.39 1.47 -15.47
C VAL A 61 -3.05 2.77 -14.73
N LYS A 62 -2.05 3.53 -15.20
CA LYS A 62 -1.68 4.82 -14.62
C LYS A 62 -2.77 5.88 -14.75
N ALA A 63 -3.58 5.80 -15.80
CA ALA A 63 -4.64 6.77 -16.07
C ALA A 63 -5.93 6.46 -15.27
N ALA A 64 -6.15 5.20 -14.93
CA ALA A 64 -7.35 4.74 -14.24
C ALA A 64 -7.16 4.71 -12.71
N LYS A 65 -7.57 5.79 -12.03
CA LYS A 65 -7.49 5.91 -10.56
C LYS A 65 -8.11 4.69 -9.84
N GLY A 66 -9.27 4.21 -10.30
CA GLY A 66 -9.94 3.05 -9.71
C GLY A 66 -9.16 1.74 -9.82
N ILE A 67 -8.57 1.44 -10.98
CA ILE A 67 -7.75 0.23 -11.17
C ILE A 67 -6.49 0.31 -10.31
N ARG A 68 -5.87 1.50 -10.22
CA ARG A 68 -4.70 1.72 -9.37
C ARG A 68 -4.99 1.41 -7.91
N THR A 69 -6.13 1.87 -7.38
CA THR A 69 -6.55 1.58 -6.02
C THR A 69 -6.74 0.09 -5.78
N LEU A 70 -7.43 -0.62 -6.69
CA LEU A 70 -7.63 -2.08 -6.58
C LEU A 70 -6.31 -2.88 -6.63
N LEU A 71 -5.36 -2.45 -7.45
CA LEU A 71 -4.04 -3.10 -7.51
C LEU A 71 -3.21 -2.81 -6.25
N PHE A 72 -3.35 -1.62 -5.68
CA PHE A 72 -2.65 -1.25 -4.44
C PHE A 72 -3.19 -2.06 -3.25
N THR A 73 -4.50 -2.23 -3.12
CA THR A 73 -5.10 -3.06 -2.06
C THR A 73 -4.72 -4.55 -2.23
N LEU A 74 -4.67 -5.05 -3.47
CA LEU A 74 -4.17 -6.40 -3.75
C LEU A 74 -2.68 -6.53 -3.36
N ALA A 75 -1.85 -5.55 -3.69
CA ALA A 75 -0.44 -5.55 -3.32
C ALA A 75 -0.23 -5.45 -1.80
N ALA A 76 -1.08 -4.69 -1.10
CA ALA A 76 -1.04 -4.54 0.36
C ALA A 76 -1.39 -5.85 1.09
N SER A 77 -2.25 -6.70 0.52
CA SER A 77 -2.57 -8.02 1.06
C SER A 77 -1.56 -9.12 0.68
N MET A 78 -0.64 -8.84 -0.26
CA MET A 78 0.36 -9.78 -0.74
C MET A 78 1.30 -10.32 0.36
N PRO A 79 1.79 -9.52 1.34
CA PRO A 79 2.68 -10.04 2.39
C PRO A 79 2.02 -11.13 3.25
N ALA A 80 0.75 -10.95 3.62
CA ALA A 80 -0.01 -11.94 4.38
C ALA A 80 -0.22 -13.23 3.55
N LEU A 81 -0.57 -13.06 2.27
CA LEU A 81 -0.69 -14.15 1.30
C LEU A 81 0.62 -14.95 1.15
N LEU A 82 1.76 -14.27 1.08
CA LEU A 82 3.06 -14.92 0.91
C LEU A 82 3.44 -15.81 2.10
N ASN A 83 3.08 -15.42 3.34
CA ASN A 83 3.37 -16.25 4.51
C ASN A 83 2.64 -17.60 4.45
N ILE A 84 1.35 -17.58 4.06
CA ILE A 84 0.54 -18.80 3.94
C ILE A 84 0.93 -19.58 2.67
N GLY A 85 1.23 -18.88 1.57
CA GLY A 85 1.75 -19.47 0.34
C GLY A 85 3.08 -20.19 0.55
N LEU A 86 3.96 -19.64 1.39
CA LEU A 86 5.23 -20.26 1.77
C LEU A 86 5.00 -21.53 2.61
N LEU A 87 4.04 -21.50 3.54
CA LEU A 87 3.64 -22.69 4.29
C LEU A 87 3.13 -23.80 3.34
N LEU A 88 2.24 -23.44 2.41
CA LEU A 88 1.73 -24.37 1.39
C LEU A 88 2.87 -24.93 0.52
N PHE A 89 3.81 -24.07 0.11
CA PHE A 89 4.98 -24.47 -0.68
C PHE A 89 5.87 -25.47 0.08
N ILE A 90 6.09 -25.28 1.37
CA ILE A 90 6.85 -26.24 2.21
C ILE A 90 6.14 -27.60 2.26
N ILE A 91 4.81 -27.61 2.43
CA ILE A 91 4.05 -28.86 2.48
C ILE A 91 4.10 -29.57 1.12
N MET A 92 3.89 -28.83 0.03
CA MET A 92 4.07 -29.37 -1.33
C MET A 92 5.47 -29.94 -1.53
N PHE A 93 6.51 -29.25 -1.04
CA PHE A 93 7.89 -29.71 -1.12
C PHE A 93 8.08 -31.06 -0.42
N VAL A 94 7.60 -31.19 0.81
CA VAL A 94 7.68 -32.46 1.57
C VAL A 94 6.93 -33.60 0.86
N TYR A 95 5.69 -33.34 0.42
CA TYR A 95 4.89 -34.31 -0.32
C TYR A 95 5.50 -34.66 -1.67
N SER A 96 6.22 -33.75 -2.33
CA SER A 96 6.89 -34.02 -3.60
C SER A 96 8.04 -35.01 -3.43
N ILE A 97 8.78 -34.93 -2.33
CA ILE A 97 9.86 -35.86 -2.01
C ILE A 97 9.30 -37.26 -1.72
N PHE A 98 8.26 -37.35 -0.89
CA PHE A 98 7.58 -38.61 -0.64
C PHE A 98 6.94 -39.19 -1.91
N GLY A 99 6.31 -38.34 -2.73
CA GLY A 99 5.70 -38.73 -3.99
C GLY A 99 6.71 -39.35 -4.95
N MET A 100 7.89 -38.74 -5.11
CA MET A 100 8.98 -39.33 -5.91
C MET A 100 9.45 -40.66 -5.32
N SER A 101 9.59 -40.75 -3.99
CA SER A 101 10.09 -41.97 -3.35
C SER A 101 9.15 -43.16 -3.51
N PHE A 102 7.82 -42.94 -3.53
CA PHE A 102 6.83 -44.01 -3.58
C PHE A 102 6.25 -44.25 -4.96
N PHE A 103 6.16 -43.23 -5.82
CA PHE A 103 5.34 -43.28 -7.03
C PHE A 103 6.09 -42.95 -8.33
N ALA A 104 7.42 -42.80 -8.31
CA ALA A 104 8.19 -42.44 -9.50
C ALA A 104 8.04 -43.42 -10.67
N TYR A 105 7.81 -44.70 -10.38
CA TYR A 105 7.78 -45.78 -11.39
C TYR A 105 6.37 -46.32 -11.67
N VAL A 106 5.32 -45.69 -11.12
CA VAL A 106 3.94 -46.14 -11.33
C VAL A 106 3.55 -45.99 -12.79
N ARG A 107 2.80 -46.95 -13.31
CA ARG A 107 2.31 -46.92 -14.69
C ARG A 107 1.53 -45.65 -14.99
N LYS A 108 1.94 -44.97 -16.06
CA LYS A 108 1.29 -43.76 -16.57
C LYS A 108 -0.11 -44.11 -17.07
N SER A 109 -1.12 -43.68 -16.32
CA SER A 109 -2.53 -43.93 -16.60
C SER A 109 -3.39 -42.80 -16.02
N ALA A 110 -4.57 -42.57 -16.60
CA ALA A 110 -5.55 -41.57 -16.17
C ALA A 110 -4.96 -40.16 -15.89
N GLY A 111 -4.59 -39.86 -14.64
CA GLY A 111 -4.02 -38.57 -14.22
C GLY A 111 -2.50 -38.48 -14.22
N VAL A 112 -1.79 -39.59 -14.45
CA VAL A 112 -0.31 -39.64 -14.50
C VAL A 112 0.12 -39.82 -15.97
N THR A 113 0.90 -38.87 -16.49
CA THR A 113 1.35 -38.81 -17.88
C THR A 113 2.85 -38.50 -17.97
N ASP A 114 3.43 -38.42 -19.17
CA ASP A 114 4.85 -38.08 -19.35
C ASP A 114 5.24 -36.69 -18.84
N LEU A 115 4.28 -35.76 -18.79
CA LEU A 115 4.50 -34.39 -18.29
C LEU A 115 4.05 -34.21 -16.84
N PHE A 116 3.06 -34.98 -16.42
CA PHE A 116 2.49 -34.94 -15.07
C PHE A 116 2.74 -36.28 -14.39
N ASN A 117 3.90 -36.43 -13.73
CA ASN A 117 4.27 -37.65 -12.99
C ASN A 117 5.13 -37.34 -11.74
N PHE A 118 5.45 -38.39 -10.98
CA PHE A 118 6.31 -38.33 -9.81
C PHE A 118 7.76 -38.74 -10.11
N GLU A 119 8.20 -38.72 -11.37
CA GLU A 119 9.57 -39.14 -11.75
C GLU A 119 10.62 -38.10 -11.31
N THR A 120 10.28 -36.81 -11.41
CA THR A 120 11.18 -35.71 -11.08
C THR A 120 10.54 -34.73 -10.11
N PHE A 121 11.37 -33.96 -9.41
CA PHE A 121 10.90 -32.99 -8.43
C PHE A 121 9.97 -31.93 -9.04
N PRO A 122 10.30 -31.28 -10.18
CA PRO A 122 9.39 -30.31 -10.81
C PRO A 122 8.06 -30.92 -11.27
N ASN A 123 8.07 -32.12 -11.85
CA ASN A 123 6.84 -32.80 -12.28
C ASN A 123 5.94 -33.14 -11.07
N SER A 124 6.54 -33.64 -9.99
CA SER A 124 5.86 -33.92 -8.72
C SER A 124 5.21 -32.65 -8.14
N MET A 125 5.94 -31.54 -8.17
CA MET A 125 5.43 -30.24 -7.71
C MET A 125 4.25 -29.75 -8.56
N ILE A 126 4.24 -29.98 -9.87
CA ILE A 126 3.13 -29.58 -10.76
C ILE A 126 1.87 -30.40 -10.46
N ILE A 127 1.96 -31.72 -10.29
CA ILE A 127 0.80 -32.54 -9.90
C ILE A 127 0.26 -32.10 -8.54
N LEU A 128 1.13 -31.92 -7.55
CA LEU A 128 0.72 -31.47 -6.22
C LEU A 128 0.09 -30.07 -6.27
N PHE A 129 0.61 -29.17 -7.10
CA PHE A 129 0.03 -27.84 -7.32
C PHE A 129 -1.39 -27.94 -7.89
N GLN A 130 -1.61 -28.78 -8.89
CA GLN A 130 -2.93 -29.03 -9.45
C GLN A 130 -3.89 -29.63 -8.41
N MET A 131 -3.42 -30.58 -7.60
CA MET A 131 -4.24 -31.21 -6.56
C MET A 131 -4.49 -30.30 -5.35
N CYS A 132 -3.72 -29.22 -5.16
CA CYS A 132 -3.98 -28.22 -4.12
C CYS A 132 -5.37 -27.56 -4.28
N THR A 133 -5.84 -27.40 -5.52
CA THR A 133 -7.19 -26.91 -5.83
C THR A 133 -8.21 -28.05 -5.94
N THR A 134 -7.88 -29.24 -5.41
CA THR A 134 -8.66 -30.49 -5.52
C THR A 134 -9.04 -30.86 -6.96
N ALA A 135 -8.27 -30.41 -7.95
CA ALA A 135 -8.51 -30.73 -9.36
C ALA A 135 -7.72 -31.96 -9.78
N GLY A 136 -8.37 -32.88 -10.51
CA GLY A 136 -7.70 -34.06 -11.08
C GLY A 136 -7.20 -35.12 -10.09
N TRP A 137 -7.53 -34.98 -8.80
CA TRP A 137 -7.11 -35.94 -7.77
C TRP A 137 -7.60 -37.37 -8.03
N SER A 138 -8.78 -37.53 -8.64
CA SER A 138 -9.37 -38.84 -8.94
C SER A 138 -8.56 -39.63 -9.97
N GLY A 139 -8.07 -38.96 -11.01
CA GLY A 139 -7.22 -39.58 -12.04
C GLY A 139 -5.85 -39.95 -11.50
N VAL A 140 -5.27 -39.11 -10.63
CA VAL A 140 -4.01 -39.43 -9.94
C VAL A 140 -4.22 -40.58 -8.96
N PHE A 141 -5.30 -40.57 -8.18
CA PHE A 141 -5.67 -41.64 -7.26
C PHE A 141 -5.82 -42.98 -7.96
N GLN A 142 -6.54 -43.02 -9.08
CA GLN A 142 -6.67 -44.23 -9.88
C GLN A 142 -5.30 -44.75 -10.33
N ALA A 143 -4.44 -43.88 -10.88
CA ALA A 143 -3.12 -44.29 -11.34
C ALA A 143 -2.25 -44.87 -10.21
N LEU A 144 -2.25 -44.25 -9.03
CA LEU A 144 -1.43 -44.66 -7.89
C LEU A 144 -1.94 -45.93 -7.17
N THR A 145 -3.21 -46.29 -7.38
CA THR A 145 -3.87 -47.41 -6.68
C THR A 145 -3.95 -48.67 -7.55
N ASN A 146 -3.54 -48.60 -8.82
CA ASN A 146 -3.54 -49.75 -9.73
C ASN A 146 -2.48 -50.78 -9.32
N ASP A 147 -2.90 -51.80 -8.58
CA ASP A 147 -2.04 -52.84 -8.00
C ASP A 147 -2.23 -54.23 -8.63
N GLN A 148 -3.14 -54.38 -9.61
CA GLN A 148 -3.44 -55.66 -10.26
C GLN A 148 -3.26 -55.63 -11.80
N PRO A 149 -2.81 -56.75 -12.42
CA PRO A 149 -2.87 -56.94 -13.87
C PRO A 149 -4.32 -56.98 -14.38
N PRO A 150 -4.65 -56.45 -15.58
CA PRO A 150 -3.77 -55.98 -16.66
C PRO A 150 -3.33 -54.51 -16.54
N ASP A 151 -3.72 -53.81 -15.47
CA ASP A 151 -3.49 -52.38 -15.31
C ASP A 151 -2.08 -52.05 -14.80
N CYS A 152 -1.32 -53.04 -14.32
CA CYS A 152 0.12 -52.94 -14.07
C CYS A 152 0.87 -54.26 -14.36
N ASP A 153 2.19 -54.19 -14.48
CA ASP A 153 3.12 -55.30 -14.68
C ASP A 153 4.15 -55.39 -13.54
N PRO A 154 4.00 -56.36 -12.60
CA PRO A 154 4.92 -56.54 -11.49
C PRO A 154 6.26 -57.17 -11.91
N ALA A 155 6.35 -57.75 -13.11
CA ALA A 155 7.55 -58.42 -13.60
C ALA A 155 8.47 -57.50 -14.43
N LEU A 156 8.10 -56.23 -14.58
CA LEU A 156 8.88 -55.24 -15.31
C LEU A 156 10.20 -54.93 -14.56
N ASP A 157 11.33 -55.07 -15.27
CA ASP A 157 12.67 -54.83 -14.73
C ASP A 157 12.92 -53.32 -14.58
N LEU A 158 12.46 -52.78 -13.44
CA LEU A 158 12.63 -51.40 -13.03
C LEU A 158 13.49 -51.31 -11.77
N PRO A 159 14.18 -50.16 -11.53
CA PRO A 159 15.04 -49.97 -10.36
C PRO A 159 14.34 -50.18 -9.00
N SER A 160 13.00 -50.17 -8.99
CA SER A 160 12.16 -50.33 -7.79
C SER A 160 12.02 -51.80 -7.33
N ASN A 161 12.44 -52.80 -8.12
CA ASN A 161 12.21 -54.24 -7.89
C ASN A 161 10.73 -54.63 -7.66
N LYS A 162 9.78 -53.73 -7.92
CA LYS A 162 8.33 -53.87 -7.68
C LYS A 162 7.49 -53.71 -8.96
N GLY A 163 8.12 -53.70 -10.13
CA GLY A 163 7.46 -53.38 -11.39
C GLY A 163 6.90 -51.96 -11.43
N ASP A 164 5.89 -51.73 -12.27
CA ASP A 164 5.19 -50.43 -12.43
C ASP A 164 3.84 -50.37 -11.67
N CYS A 165 3.60 -51.33 -10.78
CA CYS A 165 2.38 -51.39 -9.97
C CYS A 165 2.37 -50.33 -8.86
N GLY A 166 1.21 -49.71 -8.67
CA GLY A 166 0.92 -48.84 -7.53
C GLY A 166 0.73 -49.63 -6.23
N ASP A 167 0.68 -48.91 -5.11
CA ASP A 167 0.42 -49.48 -3.79
C ASP A 167 -0.76 -48.74 -3.15
N SER A 168 -1.92 -49.40 -3.13
CA SER A 168 -3.16 -48.86 -2.55
C SER A 168 -3.00 -48.44 -1.08
N THR A 169 -2.18 -49.17 -0.32
CA THR A 169 -2.01 -48.94 1.13
C THR A 169 -1.21 -47.68 1.44
N ILE A 170 -0.31 -47.28 0.53
CA ILE A 170 0.49 -46.05 0.65
C ILE A 170 -0.17 -44.89 -0.11
N ALA A 171 -0.71 -45.15 -1.29
CA ALA A 171 -1.35 -44.13 -2.16
C ALA A 171 -2.57 -43.49 -1.50
N THR A 172 -3.43 -44.29 -0.88
CA THR A 172 -4.66 -43.80 -0.23
C THR A 172 -4.37 -42.81 0.91
N PRO A 173 -3.58 -43.15 1.95
CA PRO A 173 -3.28 -42.19 3.02
C PRO A 173 -2.45 -41.00 2.53
N PHE A 174 -1.55 -41.18 1.55
CA PHE A 174 -0.79 -40.08 0.96
C PHE A 174 -1.71 -39.03 0.32
N LEU A 175 -2.61 -39.44 -0.59
CA LEU A 175 -3.50 -38.51 -1.28
C LEU A 175 -4.58 -37.92 -0.36
N VAL A 176 -5.19 -38.74 0.49
CA VAL A 176 -6.25 -38.26 1.41
C VAL A 176 -5.67 -37.26 2.42
N SER A 177 -4.51 -37.55 3.01
CA SER A 177 -3.86 -36.60 3.94
C SER A 177 -3.47 -35.31 3.24
N TYR A 178 -2.92 -35.39 2.02
CA TYR A 178 -2.57 -34.21 1.24
C TYR A 178 -3.79 -33.31 0.99
N VAL A 179 -4.88 -33.88 0.45
CA VAL A 179 -6.10 -33.12 0.13
C VAL A 179 -6.71 -32.47 1.36
N ILE A 180 -6.76 -33.17 2.51
CA ILE A 180 -7.29 -32.62 3.75
C ILE A 180 -6.42 -31.45 4.24
N ILE A 181 -5.10 -31.63 4.29
CA ILE A 181 -4.17 -30.61 4.77
C ILE A 181 -4.19 -29.38 3.85
N THR A 182 -4.11 -29.55 2.53
CA THR A 182 -4.12 -28.42 1.60
C THR A 182 -5.46 -27.70 1.57
N SER A 183 -6.57 -28.43 1.66
CA SER A 183 -7.90 -27.82 1.74
C SER A 183 -8.06 -26.98 3.02
N PHE A 184 -7.61 -27.49 4.16
CA PHE A 184 -7.62 -26.74 5.41
C PHE A 184 -6.80 -25.44 5.32
N ILE A 185 -5.60 -25.51 4.72
CA ILE A 185 -4.75 -24.33 4.52
C ILE A 185 -5.39 -23.33 3.55
N MET A 186 -5.99 -23.80 2.45
CA MET A 186 -6.69 -22.94 1.49
C MET A 186 -7.87 -22.20 2.12
N VAL A 187 -8.67 -22.89 2.96
CA VAL A 187 -9.77 -22.25 3.69
C VAL A 187 -9.24 -21.22 4.68
N ASN A 188 -8.20 -21.56 5.45
CA ASN A 188 -7.59 -20.60 6.38
C ASN A 188 -6.97 -19.40 5.67
N MET A 189 -6.39 -19.61 4.48
CA MET A 189 -5.90 -18.53 3.63
C MET A 189 -7.03 -17.58 3.22
N TYR A 190 -8.16 -18.14 2.78
CA TYR A 190 -9.32 -17.36 2.39
C TYR A 190 -9.89 -16.54 3.55
N ILE A 191 -10.02 -17.14 4.73
CA ILE A 191 -10.47 -16.45 5.96
C ILE A 191 -9.51 -15.31 6.32
N ALA A 192 -8.19 -15.55 6.28
CA ALA A 192 -7.19 -14.53 6.58
C ALA A 192 -7.29 -13.33 5.61
N ILE A 193 -7.44 -13.58 4.31
CA ILE A 193 -7.62 -12.51 3.32
C ILE A 193 -8.89 -11.70 3.58
N ILE A 194 -10.00 -12.36 3.90
CA ILE A 194 -11.27 -11.67 4.20
C ILE A 194 -11.12 -10.81 5.45
N LEU A 195 -10.54 -11.35 6.52
CA LEU A 195 -10.34 -10.62 7.77
C LEU A 195 -9.41 -9.42 7.58
N GLU A 196 -8.34 -9.58 6.80
CA GLU A 196 -7.44 -8.47 6.46
C GLU A 196 -8.16 -7.38 5.68
N ASN A 197 -8.92 -7.73 4.63
CA ASN A 197 -9.69 -6.76 3.86
C ASN A 197 -10.77 -6.07 4.70
N PHE A 198 -11.46 -6.81 5.57
CA PHE A 198 -12.47 -6.26 6.47
C PHE A 198 -11.85 -5.32 7.50
N SER A 199 -10.71 -5.71 8.08
CA SER A 199 -9.93 -4.89 9.00
C SER A 199 -9.46 -3.60 8.33
N GLN A 200 -8.92 -3.67 7.10
CA GLN A 200 -8.50 -2.50 6.33
C GLN A 200 -9.68 -1.58 6.02
N ALA A 201 -10.81 -2.12 5.57
CA ALA A 201 -12.00 -1.33 5.31
C ALA A 201 -12.55 -0.63 6.57
N GLN A 202 -12.49 -1.31 7.73
CA GLN A 202 -12.86 -0.71 9.01
C GLN A 202 -11.85 0.38 9.43
N GLU A 203 -10.55 0.17 9.21
CA GLU A 203 -9.51 1.15 9.50
C GLU A 203 -9.65 2.39 8.62
N ASP A 204 -9.99 2.24 7.34
CA ASP A 204 -10.28 3.37 6.43
C ASP A 204 -11.48 4.19 6.91
N VAL A 205 -12.54 3.52 7.40
CA VAL A 205 -13.71 4.18 7.99
C VAL A 205 -13.34 4.88 9.31
N GLN A 206 -12.52 4.26 10.16
CA GLN A 206 -12.11 4.82 11.45
C GLN A 206 -11.10 5.96 11.33
N ARG A 207 -10.17 5.91 10.35
CA ARG A 207 -9.19 6.97 10.09
C ARG A 207 -9.85 8.24 9.59
N GLY A 208 -10.97 8.15 8.86
CA GLY A 208 -11.77 9.29 8.37
C GLY A 208 -11.06 10.25 7.40
N LEU A 209 -9.73 10.15 7.28
CA LEU A 209 -8.83 10.87 6.40
C LEU A 209 -8.03 9.85 5.58
N THR A 210 -8.12 9.98 4.26
CA THR A 210 -7.46 9.08 3.30
C THR A 210 -6.09 9.63 2.88
N GLU A 211 -5.22 8.81 2.29
CA GLU A 211 -3.95 9.27 1.70
C GLU A 211 -4.16 10.40 0.67
N ASP A 212 -5.24 10.33 -0.11
CA ASP A 212 -5.60 11.36 -1.09
C ASP A 212 -5.84 12.74 -0.43
N ASP A 213 -6.27 12.79 0.84
CA ASP A 213 -6.50 14.03 1.58
C ASP A 213 -5.18 14.72 1.97
N TYR A 214 -4.17 13.92 2.34
CA TYR A 214 -2.82 14.43 2.60
C TYR A 214 -2.17 14.93 1.30
N ASP A 215 -2.31 14.19 0.21
CA ASP A 215 -1.84 14.62 -1.11
C ASP A 215 -2.51 15.93 -1.55
N MET A 216 -3.81 16.05 -1.32
CA MET A 216 -4.58 17.27 -1.60
C MET A 216 -4.07 18.47 -0.76
N TYR A 217 -3.76 18.25 0.52
CA TYR A 217 -3.16 19.26 1.38
C TYR A 217 -1.81 19.75 0.82
N TYR A 218 -0.91 18.83 0.45
CA TYR A 218 0.41 19.18 -0.07
C TYR A 218 0.34 19.86 -1.45
N GLU A 219 -0.54 19.41 -2.34
CA GLU A 219 -0.76 20.04 -3.65
C GLU A 219 -1.21 21.50 -3.49
N LYS A 220 -2.11 21.76 -2.53
CA LYS A 220 -2.57 23.10 -2.22
C LYS A 220 -1.48 23.93 -1.55
N TRP A 221 -0.71 23.33 -0.64
CA TRP A 221 0.38 23.99 0.07
C TRP A 221 1.43 24.57 -0.89
N GLN A 222 1.81 23.80 -1.91
CA GLN A 222 2.80 24.23 -2.92
C GLN A 222 2.44 25.54 -3.64
N ARG A 223 1.15 25.91 -3.68
CA ARG A 223 0.71 27.18 -4.28
C ARG A 223 1.01 28.39 -3.38
N PHE A 224 1.11 28.18 -2.07
CA PHE A 224 1.40 29.21 -1.08
C PHE A 224 2.89 29.28 -0.73
N ASP A 225 3.61 28.16 -0.87
CA ASP A 225 5.06 28.08 -0.68
C ASP A 225 5.78 27.48 -1.92
N PRO A 226 5.92 28.24 -3.03
CA PRO A 226 6.60 27.74 -4.24
C PRO A 226 8.10 27.49 -4.05
N LEU A 227 8.70 28.12 -3.02
CA LEU A 227 10.13 28.05 -2.74
C LEU A 227 10.50 26.87 -1.83
N GLY A 228 9.51 26.16 -1.27
CA GLY A 228 9.74 25.04 -0.36
C GLY A 228 10.36 25.47 0.98
N SER A 229 10.03 26.68 1.44
CA SER A 229 10.51 27.22 2.72
C SER A 229 9.94 26.50 3.94
N GLN A 230 8.88 25.70 3.78
CA GLN A 230 8.12 24.99 4.82
C GLN A 230 7.28 25.92 5.72
N PHE A 231 7.26 27.22 5.45
CA PHE A 231 6.53 28.22 6.21
C PHE A 231 5.63 29.07 5.31
N ILE A 232 4.50 29.50 5.85
CA ILE A 232 3.68 30.57 5.27
C ILE A 232 3.52 31.70 6.26
N GLN A 233 3.15 32.89 5.78
CA GLN A 233 2.81 34.02 6.64
C GLN A 233 1.45 33.75 7.33
N TYR A 234 1.32 34.16 8.59
CA TYR A 234 0.11 33.95 9.39
C TYR A 234 -1.15 34.52 8.73
N ASP A 235 -1.00 35.63 8.01
CA ASP A 235 -2.08 36.31 7.29
C ASP A 235 -2.69 35.43 6.17
N GLN A 236 -1.88 34.54 5.60
CA GLN A 236 -2.30 33.64 4.52
C GLN A 236 -3.02 32.39 5.05
N LEU A 237 -2.90 32.08 6.34
CA LEU A 237 -3.46 30.86 6.95
C LEU A 237 -4.97 30.72 6.71
N SER A 238 -5.73 31.82 6.88
CA SER A 238 -7.18 31.82 6.67
C SER A 238 -7.55 31.52 5.21
N ASN A 239 -6.77 32.03 4.25
CA ASN A 239 -6.98 31.77 2.82
C ASN A 239 -6.59 30.33 2.45
N PHE A 240 -5.49 29.83 3.02
CA PHE A 240 -4.99 28.49 2.76
C PHE A 240 -6.02 27.43 3.16
N VAL A 241 -6.52 27.48 4.40
CA VAL A 241 -7.45 26.46 4.92
C VAL A 241 -8.81 26.47 4.20
N ASP A 242 -9.26 27.64 3.71
CA ASP A 242 -10.49 27.73 2.89
C ASP A 242 -10.29 27.17 1.47
N SER A 243 -9.05 27.13 0.97
CA SER A 243 -8.71 26.62 -0.37
C SER A 243 -8.65 25.09 -0.48
N LEU A 244 -8.62 24.41 0.68
CA LEU A 244 -8.67 22.95 0.80
C LEU A 244 -10.04 22.40 0.38
N LYS A 245 -10.13 21.10 0.13
CA LYS A 245 -11.40 20.41 -0.13
C LYS A 245 -11.88 19.68 1.13
N PRO A 246 -13.19 19.41 1.27
CA PRO A 246 -13.67 18.48 2.31
C PRO A 246 -12.89 17.16 2.21
N PRO A 247 -12.50 16.52 3.33
CA PRO A 247 -12.87 16.80 4.72
C PRO A 247 -12.05 17.89 5.45
N LEU A 248 -10.89 18.30 4.94
CA LEU A 248 -9.96 19.21 5.65
C LEU A 248 -10.28 20.71 5.50
N ARG A 249 -11.28 21.06 4.69
CA ARG A 249 -11.64 22.46 4.42
C ARG A 249 -12.33 23.11 5.62
N ILE A 250 -11.81 24.27 6.05
CA ILE A 250 -12.52 25.17 6.96
C ILE A 250 -12.94 26.44 6.21
N GLN A 251 -14.23 26.51 5.90
CA GLN A 251 -14.82 27.62 5.18
C GLN A 251 -14.80 28.92 5.99
N LYS A 252 -14.64 30.06 5.31
CA LYS A 252 -14.77 31.37 5.95
C LYS A 252 -16.21 31.67 6.38
N PRO A 253 -16.43 32.31 7.55
CA PRO A 253 -15.44 32.86 8.47
C PRO A 253 -14.80 31.77 9.36
N ASN A 254 -13.48 31.61 9.25
CA ASN A 254 -12.74 30.51 9.90
C ASN A 254 -11.88 30.94 11.10
N HIS A 255 -11.91 32.24 11.45
CA HIS A 255 -11.05 32.79 12.50
C HIS A 255 -11.26 32.15 13.87
N SER A 256 -12.51 31.90 14.28
CA SER A 256 -12.80 31.32 15.60
C SER A 256 -12.24 29.89 15.73
N LEU A 257 -12.37 29.09 14.68
CA LEU A 257 -11.87 27.71 14.68
C LEU A 257 -10.33 27.66 14.60
N LEU A 258 -9.71 28.55 13.80
CA LEU A 258 -8.25 28.71 13.75
C LEU A 258 -7.62 29.08 15.10
N VAL A 259 -8.35 29.85 15.90
CA VAL A 259 -7.95 30.24 17.25
C VAL A 259 -8.11 29.07 18.23
N ALA A 260 -9.18 28.28 18.09
CA ALA A 260 -9.39 27.08 18.90
C ALA A 260 -8.33 25.99 18.64
N MET A 261 -7.83 25.88 17.40
CA MET A 261 -6.79 24.89 17.02
C MET A 261 -5.40 25.16 17.66
N ASN A 262 -5.17 26.33 18.27
CA ASN A 262 -3.95 26.64 19.02
C ASN A 262 -2.64 26.39 18.26
N ILE A 263 -2.58 26.79 16.99
CA ILE A 263 -1.43 26.55 16.11
C ILE A 263 -0.25 27.45 16.56
N PRO A 264 0.98 26.91 16.70
CA PRO A 264 2.17 27.69 17.03
C PRO A 264 2.55 28.66 15.90
N ILE A 265 2.90 29.89 16.30
CA ILE A 265 3.39 30.96 15.43
C ILE A 265 4.86 31.20 15.74
N CYS A 266 5.69 31.06 14.73
CA CYS A 266 7.15 31.22 14.79
C CYS A 266 7.58 32.69 14.65
N GLU A 267 8.88 32.92 14.81
CA GLU A 267 9.50 34.22 14.52
C GLU A 267 9.11 34.76 13.13
N GLN A 268 8.88 36.07 13.05
CA GLN A 268 8.43 36.79 11.86
C GLN A 268 7.00 36.45 11.39
N ASP A 269 6.09 36.11 12.30
CA ASP A 269 4.69 35.81 12.00
C ASP A 269 4.49 34.66 11.01
N ARG A 270 5.40 33.68 11.05
CA ARG A 270 5.37 32.50 10.18
C ARG A 270 4.73 31.30 10.87
N VAL A 271 4.08 30.46 10.09
CA VAL A 271 3.46 29.23 10.55
C VAL A 271 3.97 28.06 9.72
N HIS A 272 4.33 26.97 10.38
CA HIS A 272 4.89 25.78 9.74
C HIS A 272 3.77 24.86 9.21
N TYR A 273 3.98 24.24 8.06
CA TYR A 273 2.96 23.39 7.42
C TYR A 273 2.51 22.22 8.30
N ILE A 274 3.44 21.53 8.97
CA ILE A 274 3.11 20.36 9.82
C ILE A 274 2.19 20.77 10.97
N ASP A 275 2.40 21.94 11.58
CA ASP A 275 1.59 22.37 12.71
C ASP A 275 0.16 22.78 12.26
N ILE A 276 0.02 23.25 11.02
CA ILE A 276 -1.30 23.50 10.42
C ILE A 276 -2.01 22.17 10.16
N LEU A 277 -1.32 21.21 9.56
CA LEU A 277 -1.87 19.89 9.28
C LEU A 277 -2.32 19.18 10.57
N ASP A 278 -1.48 19.19 11.61
CA ASP A 278 -1.80 18.64 12.93
C ASP A 278 -3.04 19.31 13.55
N GLY A 279 -3.14 20.65 13.46
CA GLY A 279 -4.32 21.39 13.89
C GLY A 279 -5.60 20.96 13.16
N LEU A 280 -5.53 20.81 11.83
CA LEU A 280 -6.66 20.39 11.00
C LEU A 280 -7.11 18.97 11.32
N ILE A 281 -6.17 18.05 11.48
CA ILE A 281 -6.44 16.65 11.83
C ILE A 281 -7.15 16.58 13.19
N LYS A 282 -6.63 17.27 14.21
CA LYS A 282 -7.25 17.34 15.54
C LYS A 282 -8.65 17.94 15.49
N SER A 283 -8.85 18.99 14.70
CA SER A 283 -10.18 19.61 14.53
C SER A 283 -11.17 18.68 13.83
N PHE A 284 -10.72 17.91 12.83
CA PHE A 284 -11.56 16.95 12.12
C PHE A 284 -12.05 15.84 13.06
N PHE A 285 -11.13 15.18 13.78
CA PHE A 285 -11.49 14.11 14.73
C PHE A 285 -12.38 14.60 15.88
N SER A 286 -12.14 15.81 16.38
CA SER A 286 -12.99 16.42 17.42
C SER A 286 -14.43 16.66 16.95
N THR A 287 -14.68 16.77 15.65
CA THR A 287 -16.02 17.04 15.09
C THR A 287 -16.79 15.75 14.79
N CYS A 288 -16.08 14.63 14.61
CA CYS A 288 -16.69 13.35 14.23
C CYS A 288 -17.21 12.50 15.41
N ASP A 289 -17.16 12.97 16.66
CA ASP A 289 -17.50 12.20 17.88
C ASP A 289 -16.76 10.85 17.99
N ILE A 290 -15.65 10.71 17.27
CA ILE A 290 -14.76 9.56 17.39
C ILE A 290 -13.84 9.85 18.57
N SER A 291 -14.18 9.30 19.73
CA SER A 291 -13.35 9.32 20.94
C SER A 291 -12.09 8.44 20.78
N ILE A 292 -11.31 8.66 19.74
CA ILE A 292 -9.95 8.13 19.69
C ILE A 292 -9.16 8.88 20.76
N SER A 293 -8.68 8.12 21.74
CA SER A 293 -7.76 8.61 22.74
C SER A 293 -6.58 9.26 22.01
N SER A 294 -6.31 10.53 22.33
CA SER A 294 -5.18 11.30 21.76
C SER A 294 -3.81 10.64 21.98
N SER A 295 -3.76 9.57 22.77
CA SER A 295 -2.62 8.70 23.06
C SER A 295 -2.36 7.59 22.04
N GLU A 296 -3.32 7.17 21.22
CA GLU A 296 -3.14 6.04 20.27
C GLU A 296 -2.92 6.50 18.82
N PHE A 297 -3.20 7.77 18.51
CA PHE A 297 -2.97 8.30 17.16
C PHE A 297 -1.51 8.75 16.99
N HIS A 298 -0.63 7.79 16.70
CA HIS A 298 0.62 8.10 16.03
C HIS A 298 0.29 8.56 14.61
N ALA A 299 0.31 9.87 14.34
CA ALA A 299 0.44 10.31 12.97
C ALA A 299 1.63 9.55 12.32
N PRO A 300 1.53 9.09 11.06
CA PRO A 300 2.65 8.41 10.36
C PRO A 300 3.92 9.27 10.25
N ILE A 301 3.80 10.54 10.61
CA ILE A 301 4.86 11.54 10.67
C ILE A 301 5.26 11.65 12.13
N ASP A 302 6.49 11.31 12.47
CA ASP A 302 7.09 11.63 13.77
C ASP A 302 7.26 13.17 13.83
N ILE A 303 6.20 13.87 14.25
CA ILE A 303 6.03 15.35 14.23
C ILE A 303 7.18 16.09 14.96
N LYS A 304 8.00 15.38 15.74
CA LYS A 304 9.17 15.93 16.43
C LYS A 304 10.46 15.84 15.62
N LYS A 305 10.57 14.97 14.62
CA LYS A 305 11.84 14.63 13.97
C LYS A 305 12.20 15.53 12.77
N ASP A 306 11.22 16.17 12.15
CA ASP A 306 11.38 17.00 10.94
C ASP A 306 11.37 18.52 11.18
N ARG A 307 11.50 19.00 12.43
CA ARG A 307 11.53 20.44 12.69
C ARG A 307 12.89 21.03 12.28
N PRO A 308 12.93 21.99 11.34
CA PRO A 308 14.19 22.63 10.94
C PRO A 308 14.81 23.40 12.11
N LYS A 309 16.13 23.64 12.06
CA LYS A 309 16.87 24.35 13.11
C LYS A 309 16.36 25.78 13.37
N ASP A 310 15.70 26.38 12.38
CA ASP A 310 15.10 27.72 12.43
C ASP A 310 13.68 27.74 13.02
N TYR A 311 13.18 26.60 13.50
CA TYR A 311 11.89 26.49 14.16
C TYR A 311 11.94 27.08 15.58
N ARG A 312 11.43 28.31 15.73
CA ARG A 312 11.36 29.03 17.02
C ARG A 312 9.94 29.54 17.27
N PRO A 313 9.11 28.79 18.02
CA PRO A 313 7.74 29.21 18.33
C PRO A 313 7.76 30.31 19.41
N ILE A 314 7.21 31.49 19.08
CA ILE A 314 7.09 32.61 20.04
C ILE A 314 5.71 32.57 20.72
N THR A 315 4.65 32.40 19.92
CA THR A 315 3.26 32.52 20.38
C THR A 315 2.39 31.44 19.76
N THR A 316 1.09 31.41 20.07
CA THR A 316 0.11 30.53 19.42
C THR A 316 -1.09 31.35 18.96
N THR A 317 -1.90 30.82 18.05
CA THR A 317 -3.12 31.50 17.57
C THR A 317 -4.06 31.89 18.72
N LEU A 318 -4.21 31.02 19.72
CA LEU A 318 -4.98 31.29 20.93
C LEU A 318 -4.35 32.39 21.79
N ARG A 319 -3.04 32.29 22.06
CA ARG A 319 -2.32 33.26 22.89
C ARG A 319 -2.32 34.66 22.26
N ARG A 320 -2.09 34.75 20.95
CA ARG A 320 -2.09 36.02 20.20
C ARG A 320 -3.44 36.72 20.26
N GLN A 321 -4.55 35.99 20.15
CA GLN A 321 -5.89 36.60 20.31
C GLN A 321 -6.13 37.11 21.73
N ARG A 322 -5.68 36.38 22.76
CA ARG A 322 -5.76 36.85 24.15
C ARG A 322 -4.95 38.13 24.33
N GLU A 323 -3.72 38.18 23.81
CA GLU A 323 -2.85 39.37 23.87
C GLU A 323 -3.51 40.57 23.15
N LEU A 324 -4.04 40.38 21.93
CA LEU A 324 -4.77 41.43 21.21
C LEU A 324 -6.02 41.92 21.96
N HIS A 325 -6.76 41.00 22.57
CA HIS A 325 -7.93 41.34 23.37
C HIS A 325 -7.54 42.16 24.61
N LEU A 326 -6.50 41.73 25.34
CA LEU A 326 -5.95 42.46 26.49
C LEU A 326 -5.43 43.85 26.08
N CYS A 327 -4.72 43.96 24.96
CA CYS A 327 -4.28 45.25 24.42
C CYS A 327 -5.46 46.18 24.09
N ARG A 328 -6.54 45.66 23.50
CA ARG A 328 -7.75 46.47 23.22
C ARG A 328 -8.41 46.96 24.50
N ILE A 329 -8.54 46.10 25.51
CA ILE A 329 -9.09 46.49 26.82
C ILE A 329 -8.19 47.55 27.47
N GLY A 330 -6.88 47.33 27.48
CA GLY A 330 -5.90 48.26 28.03
C GLY A 330 -5.94 49.63 27.33
N LEU A 331 -5.97 49.65 26.00
CA LEU A 331 -6.10 50.88 25.21
C LEU A 331 -7.41 51.60 25.46
N LYS A 332 -8.53 50.87 25.60
CA LYS A 332 -9.83 51.44 25.94
C LYS A 332 -9.79 52.07 27.32
N ALA A 333 -9.31 51.34 28.32
CA ALA A 333 -9.15 51.84 29.70
C ALA A 333 -8.22 53.06 29.76
N PHE A 334 -7.11 53.03 29.01
CA PHE A 334 -6.18 54.15 28.91
C PHE A 334 -6.84 55.39 28.29
N ARG A 335 -7.55 55.24 27.16
CA ARG A 335 -8.30 56.34 26.53
C ARG A 335 -9.33 56.94 27.47
N THR A 336 -10.14 56.11 28.12
CA THR A 336 -11.16 56.58 29.10
C THR A 336 -10.51 57.29 30.29
N ASN A 337 -9.36 56.80 30.78
CA ASN A 337 -8.64 57.47 31.87
C ASN A 337 -8.04 58.82 31.44
N VAL A 338 -7.53 58.93 30.20
CA VAL A 338 -7.04 60.20 29.65
C VAL A 338 -8.19 61.20 29.48
N GLU A 339 -9.34 60.78 28.98
CA GLU A 339 -10.54 61.61 28.85
C GLU A 339 -11.04 62.11 30.22
N ARG A 340 -11.10 61.21 31.21
CA ARG A 340 -11.45 61.57 32.60
C ARG A 340 -10.50 62.62 33.16
N ARG A 341 -9.17 62.44 33.00
CA ARG A 341 -8.18 63.43 33.46
C ARG A 341 -8.27 64.76 32.71
N ARG A 342 -8.67 64.76 31.43
CA ARG A 342 -8.92 66.00 30.67
C ARG A 342 -10.17 66.73 31.20
N HIS A 343 -11.24 66.02 31.52
CA HIS A 343 -12.43 66.62 32.16
C HIS A 343 -12.13 67.19 33.55
N GLU A 344 -11.37 66.47 34.38
CA GLU A 344 -10.94 66.96 35.71
C GLU A 344 -10.04 68.20 35.65
N ARG A 345 -9.29 68.39 34.55
CA ARG A 345 -8.50 69.62 34.34
C ARG A 345 -9.41 70.78 33.93
N LYS A 346 -10.31 70.58 32.96
CA LYS A 346 -11.29 71.60 32.56
C LYS A 346 -12.17 72.07 33.72
N ASN A 347 -12.63 71.16 34.58
CA ASN A 347 -13.46 71.52 35.74
C ASN A 347 -12.69 72.28 36.82
N ARG A 348 -11.36 72.10 36.91
CA ARG A 348 -10.50 72.87 37.82
C ARG A 348 -10.21 74.27 37.29
N GLU A 349 -10.06 74.42 35.98
CA GLU A 349 -9.88 75.72 35.30
C GLU A 349 -11.16 76.56 35.31
N SER A 350 -12.36 75.96 35.41
CA SER A 350 -13.63 76.69 35.53
C SER A 350 -14.02 77.11 36.95
N MET A 351 -13.28 76.67 37.98
CA MET A 351 -13.48 77.06 39.38
C MET A 351 -12.51 78.15 39.86
N LEU A 352 -11.52 78.50 39.03
CA LEU A 352 -10.64 79.66 39.17
C LEU A 352 -11.19 80.78 38.29
#